data_AF-A0A9N9WMS7-F1
#
_entry.id   AF-A0A9N9WMS7-F1
#
_cell.length_a   1.000
_cell.length_b   1.000
_cell.length_c   1.000
_cell.angle_alpha   90.00
_cell.angle_beta   90.00
_cell.angle_gamma   90.00
#
_symmetry.space_group_name_H-M   'P 1'
#
loop_
_entity.id
_entity.type
_entity.pdbx_description
1 polymer ?
#
loop_
_entity_poly.entity_id
_entity_poly.type
_entity_poly.pdbx_seq_one_letter_code
_entity_poly.pdbx_strand_id
1 'polypeptide(L)'
;MEIDRENKEIENLSGKVNELRVKLREEHSKSQHLHRSIAFDHNRFIESEIFTESDVTGICSRIKRRKHATEEDLIKLATSFYQNEANISAFMKITGAINVIVKEFIGHSDRQLLTAQALCNLSLSDACCSKIATFAGAYLMIYLRNLTQTSLIRVCIWTLQNLVSSNNHKALDILMSQELLQNTLYLTNTGDVELKHEAIQLLDLIVERKWTSLGIDEKDQVIKSIVSYVNSHPLDYNALQCLYRTGLYIEGESLTNLVNLMSGNVINLPFSHDNEKSFYFSVKILSNLFKLDPHHLPLFLEMLLKNNIKLSNIINEALKVPKLFNITNDLIHFAGLILTSEQPVALSYLAHDDLVNNLQIPKMFAF
;
A
#
# COMPACT_ATOMS: atom_id res chain seq x y z
N MET A 1 -7.65 27.98 29.16
CA MET A 1 -7.95 28.78 27.95
C MET A 1 -6.96 28.55 26.83
N GLU A 2 -5.65 28.66 27.05
CA GLU A 2 -4.63 28.43 25.99
C GLU A 2 -4.45 26.93 25.71
N ILE A 3 -4.37 26.12 26.77
CA ILE A 3 -4.31 24.64 26.71
C ILE A 3 -5.57 24.03 26.03
N ASP A 4 -6.75 24.64 26.23
CA ASP A 4 -8.00 24.18 25.59
C ASP A 4 -8.05 24.50 24.10
N ARG A 5 -7.30 25.51 23.64
CA ARG A 5 -7.19 25.84 22.20
C ARG A 5 -6.23 24.89 21.51
N GLU A 6 -5.06 24.61 22.09
CA GLU A 6 -4.10 23.64 21.56
C GLU A 6 -4.71 22.23 21.46
N ASN A 7 -5.42 21.77 22.49
CA ASN A 7 -6.07 20.45 22.44
C ASN A 7 -7.13 20.35 21.35
N LYS A 8 -7.89 21.43 21.10
CA LYS A 8 -8.86 21.48 20.00
C LYS A 8 -8.20 21.48 18.63
N GLU A 9 -7.05 22.13 18.49
CA GLU A 9 -6.27 22.15 17.25
C GLU A 9 -5.67 20.78 16.94
N ILE A 10 -5.16 20.08 17.96
CA ILE A 10 -4.64 18.71 17.85
C ILE A 10 -5.74 17.72 17.45
N GLU A 11 -6.93 17.79 18.05
CA GLU A 11 -8.08 16.97 17.65
C GLU A 11 -8.50 17.24 16.21
N ASN A 12 -8.51 18.50 15.78
CA ASN A 12 -8.91 18.90 14.43
C ASN A 12 -7.88 18.47 13.38
N LEU A 13 -6.58 18.52 13.71
CA LEU A 13 -5.50 17.98 12.88
C LEU A 13 -5.57 16.44 12.79
N SER A 14 -5.82 15.76 13.91
CA SER A 14 -6.01 14.30 13.95
C SER A 14 -7.20 13.86 13.07
N GLY A 15 -8.32 14.59 13.13
CA GLY A 15 -9.48 14.38 12.27
C GLY A 15 -9.15 14.51 10.78
N LYS A 16 -8.47 15.58 10.38
CA LYS A 16 -8.03 15.79 8.99
C LYS A 16 -7.06 14.72 8.50
N VAL A 17 -6.15 14.24 9.36
CA VAL A 17 -5.23 13.15 9.02
C VAL A 17 -6.00 11.84 8.79
N ASN A 18 -7.02 11.56 9.60
CA ASN A 18 -7.87 10.38 9.39
C ASN A 18 -8.71 10.49 8.10
N GLU A 19 -9.27 11.66 7.79
CA GLU A 19 -9.97 11.87 6.52
C GLU A 19 -9.05 11.68 5.31
N LEU A 20 -7.82 12.18 5.38
CA LEU A 20 -6.83 11.96 4.33
C LEU A 20 -6.47 10.48 4.18
N ARG A 21 -6.31 9.75 5.30
CA ARG A 21 -6.09 8.28 5.27
C ARG A 21 -7.26 7.54 4.63
N VAL A 22 -8.50 7.93 4.94
CA VAL A 22 -9.70 7.34 4.32
C VAL A 22 -9.72 7.63 2.83
N LYS A 23 -9.46 8.87 2.40
CA LYS A 23 -9.37 9.23 0.97
C LYS A 23 -8.26 8.48 0.23
N LEU A 24 -7.08 8.33 0.85
CA LEU A 24 -5.99 7.52 0.29
C LEU A 24 -6.38 6.04 0.17
N ARG A 25 -7.10 5.48 1.15
CA ARG A 25 -7.65 4.12 1.06
C ARG A 25 -8.70 3.99 -0.04
N GLU A 26 -9.57 4.98 -0.21
CA GLU A 26 -10.56 5.00 -1.29
C GLU A 26 -9.90 5.13 -2.67
N GLU A 27 -8.89 5.98 -2.82
CA GLU A 27 -8.12 6.11 -4.06
C GLU A 27 -7.34 4.85 -4.38
N HIS A 28 -6.72 4.22 -3.37
CA HIS A 28 -6.06 2.93 -3.51
C HIS A 28 -7.07 1.85 -3.88
N SER A 29 -8.22 1.80 -3.22
CA SER A 29 -9.33 0.89 -3.56
C SER A 29 -9.81 1.10 -5.00
N LYS A 30 -9.99 2.36 -5.44
CA LYS A 30 -10.38 2.71 -6.82
C LYS A 30 -9.30 2.35 -7.85
N SER A 31 -8.04 2.63 -7.56
CA SER A 31 -6.90 2.28 -8.43
C SER A 31 -6.74 0.77 -8.55
N GLN A 32 -6.83 0.05 -7.43
CA GLN A 32 -6.85 -1.40 -7.44
C GLN A 32 -8.09 -1.95 -8.14
N HIS A 33 -9.27 -1.34 -7.99
CA HIS A 33 -10.48 -1.73 -8.71
C HIS A 33 -10.29 -1.52 -10.22
N LEU A 34 -9.63 -0.45 -10.65
CA LEU A 34 -9.33 -0.19 -12.05
C LEU A 34 -8.32 -1.22 -12.62
N HIS A 35 -7.20 -1.45 -11.93
CA HIS A 35 -6.22 -2.47 -12.33
C HIS A 35 -6.84 -3.87 -12.36
N ARG A 36 -7.72 -4.17 -11.39
CA ARG A 36 -8.50 -5.41 -11.36
C ARG A 36 -9.53 -5.48 -12.47
N SER A 37 -10.21 -4.39 -12.81
CA SER A 37 -11.12 -4.32 -13.96
C SER A 37 -10.36 -4.60 -15.26
N ILE A 38 -9.16 -4.05 -15.44
CA ILE A 38 -8.32 -4.28 -16.62
C ILE A 38 -7.85 -5.74 -16.69
N ALA A 39 -7.48 -6.34 -15.56
CA ALA A 39 -7.11 -7.76 -15.48
C ALA A 39 -8.31 -8.70 -15.64
N PHE A 40 -9.50 -8.28 -15.18
CA PHE A 40 -10.77 -8.97 -15.37
C PHE A 40 -11.23 -8.88 -16.83
N ASP A 41 -11.05 -7.73 -17.48
CA ASP A 41 -11.34 -7.52 -18.89
C ASP A 41 -10.43 -8.34 -19.81
N HIS A 42 -9.16 -8.55 -19.45
CA HIS A 42 -8.28 -9.48 -20.18
C HIS A 42 -8.77 -10.94 -20.13
N ASN A 43 -9.58 -11.30 -19.14
CA ASN A 43 -10.17 -12.62 -18.97
C ASN A 43 -11.65 -12.67 -19.39
N ARG A 44 -12.10 -11.76 -20.27
CA ARG A 44 -13.50 -11.68 -20.73
C ARG A 44 -14.03 -13.04 -21.20
N PHE A 45 -14.78 -13.69 -20.32
CA PHE A 45 -15.81 -14.64 -20.65
C PHE A 45 -17.15 -13.89 -20.57
N ILE A 46 -17.75 -13.71 -21.74
CA ILE A 46 -19.18 -13.43 -22.00
C ILE A 46 -19.59 -11.94 -21.94
N GLU A 47 -20.23 -11.48 -23.03
CA GLU A 47 -21.00 -10.24 -23.12
C GLU A 47 -21.94 -10.11 -21.90
N SER A 48 -22.08 -8.89 -21.39
CA SER A 48 -22.69 -8.52 -20.11
C SER A 48 -24.08 -9.11 -19.83
N GLU A 49 -24.14 -10.35 -19.36
CA GLU A 49 -25.32 -10.93 -18.71
C GLU A 49 -25.53 -10.20 -17.38
N ILE A 50 -26.63 -9.47 -17.22
CA ILE A 50 -26.96 -8.74 -15.99
C ILE A 50 -27.66 -9.72 -15.04
N PHE A 51 -27.08 -9.95 -13.86
CA PHE A 51 -27.64 -10.86 -12.87
C PHE A 51 -28.46 -10.11 -11.82
N THR A 52 -29.64 -10.64 -11.53
CA THR A 52 -30.50 -10.19 -10.43
C THR A 52 -30.23 -10.99 -9.15
N GLU A 53 -30.68 -10.47 -7.99
CA GLU A 53 -30.61 -11.20 -6.71
C GLU A 53 -31.32 -12.57 -6.77
N SER A 54 -32.37 -12.69 -7.59
CA SER A 54 -33.11 -13.94 -7.81
C SER A 54 -32.24 -14.96 -8.53
N ASP A 55 -31.48 -14.53 -9.55
CA ASP A 55 -30.57 -15.41 -10.30
C ASP A 55 -29.48 -15.96 -9.38
N VAL A 56 -28.86 -15.07 -8.59
CA VAL A 56 -27.85 -15.45 -7.58
C VAL A 56 -28.44 -16.43 -6.58
N THR A 57 -29.63 -16.15 -6.03
CA THR A 57 -30.30 -17.03 -5.08
C THR A 57 -30.58 -18.42 -5.67
N GLY A 58 -30.99 -18.46 -6.94
CA GLY A 58 -31.23 -19.69 -7.69
C GLY A 58 -29.95 -20.52 -7.89
N ILE A 59 -28.85 -19.87 -8.29
CA ILE A 59 -27.54 -20.52 -8.42
C ILE A 59 -27.07 -21.06 -7.06
N CYS A 60 -27.12 -20.24 -6.00
CA CYS A 60 -26.71 -20.61 -4.64
C CYS A 60 -27.47 -21.83 -4.11
N SER A 61 -28.79 -21.83 -4.28
CA SER A 61 -29.66 -22.92 -3.84
C SER A 61 -29.35 -24.21 -4.61
N ARG A 62 -29.05 -24.09 -5.91
CA ARG A 62 -28.67 -25.22 -6.76
C ARG A 62 -27.31 -25.80 -6.37
N ILE A 63 -26.26 -25.00 -6.22
CA ILE A 63 -24.92 -25.50 -5.86
C ILE A 63 -24.91 -26.10 -4.46
N LYS A 64 -25.68 -25.50 -3.52
CA LYS A 64 -25.83 -26.03 -2.16
C LYS A 64 -26.48 -27.41 -2.17
N ARG A 65 -27.59 -27.58 -2.89
CA ARG A 65 -28.30 -28.86 -3.00
C ARG A 65 -27.44 -29.93 -3.66
N ARG A 66 -26.67 -29.56 -4.70
CA ARG A 66 -25.76 -30.48 -5.41
C ARG A 66 -24.45 -30.73 -4.65
N LYS A 67 -24.11 -29.89 -3.67
CA LYS A 67 -22.80 -29.87 -2.98
C LYS A 67 -21.62 -29.76 -3.96
N HIS A 68 -21.87 -29.08 -5.08
CA HIS A 68 -20.95 -28.92 -6.20
C HIS A 68 -21.33 -27.68 -7.01
N ALA A 69 -20.34 -26.93 -7.48
CA ALA A 69 -20.51 -25.84 -8.43
C ALA A 69 -19.80 -26.18 -9.75
N THR A 70 -20.51 -26.03 -10.86
CA THR A 70 -19.90 -26.16 -12.20
C THR A 70 -19.06 -24.92 -12.52
N GLU A 71 -18.25 -24.99 -13.58
CA GLU A 71 -17.53 -23.81 -14.09
C GLU A 71 -18.49 -22.67 -14.46
N GLU A 72 -19.60 -23.00 -15.12
CA GLU A 72 -20.64 -22.03 -15.44
C GLU A 72 -21.24 -21.39 -14.18
N ASP A 73 -21.52 -22.18 -13.14
CA ASP A 73 -22.01 -21.65 -11.86
C ASP A 73 -20.99 -20.66 -11.26
N LEU A 74 -19.70 -21.00 -11.29
CA LEU A 74 -18.62 -20.17 -10.73
C LEU A 74 -18.41 -18.87 -11.52
N ILE A 75 -18.43 -18.94 -12.85
CA ILE A 75 -18.35 -17.78 -13.74
C ILE A 75 -19.51 -16.82 -13.45
N LYS A 76 -20.75 -17.35 -13.42
CA LYS A 76 -21.95 -16.54 -13.15
C LYS A 76 -21.90 -15.89 -11.76
N LEU A 77 -21.45 -16.62 -10.75
CA LEU A 77 -21.27 -16.06 -9.40
C LEU A 77 -20.21 -14.96 -9.38
N ALA A 78 -19.02 -15.21 -9.94
CA ALA A 78 -17.95 -14.21 -10.01
C ALA A 78 -18.41 -12.93 -10.72
N THR A 79 -19.09 -13.07 -11.86
CA THR A 79 -19.66 -11.94 -12.61
C THR A 79 -20.74 -11.21 -11.79
N SER A 80 -21.67 -11.95 -11.17
CA SER A 80 -22.75 -11.34 -10.38
C SER A 80 -22.25 -10.55 -9.17
N PHE A 81 -21.19 -11.01 -8.50
CA PHE A 81 -20.60 -10.33 -7.34
C PHE A 81 -19.86 -9.05 -7.74
N TYR A 82 -19.25 -9.02 -8.92
CA TYR A 82 -18.61 -7.82 -9.44
C TYR A 82 -19.63 -6.72 -9.78
N GLN A 83 -20.84 -7.09 -10.19
CA GLN A 83 -21.85 -6.13 -10.66
C GLN A 83 -22.37 -5.21 -9.56
N ASN A 84 -22.66 -5.73 -8.36
CA ASN A 84 -23.19 -4.93 -7.24
C ASN A 84 -23.20 -5.70 -5.90
N GLU A 85 -23.33 -4.93 -4.81
CA GLU A 85 -23.40 -5.45 -3.44
C GLU A 85 -24.71 -6.19 -3.13
N ALA A 86 -25.81 -5.90 -3.83
CA ALA A 86 -27.09 -6.60 -3.62
C ALA A 86 -26.98 -8.09 -3.98
N ASN A 87 -26.28 -8.41 -5.07
CA ASN A 87 -25.96 -9.77 -5.47
C ASN A 87 -25.07 -10.49 -4.44
N ILE A 88 -24.06 -9.82 -3.89
CA ILE A 88 -23.25 -10.35 -2.77
C ILE A 88 -24.14 -10.64 -1.56
N SER A 89 -25.03 -9.72 -1.21
CA SER A 89 -25.96 -9.86 -0.09
C SER A 89 -26.93 -11.03 -0.29
N ALA A 90 -27.44 -11.24 -1.51
CA ALA A 90 -28.29 -12.37 -1.87
C ALA A 90 -27.57 -13.71 -1.67
N PHE A 91 -26.31 -13.82 -2.11
CA PHE A 91 -25.47 -14.99 -1.88
C PHE A 91 -25.31 -15.29 -0.38
N MET A 92 -25.03 -14.26 0.42
CA MET A 92 -24.74 -14.42 1.85
C MET A 92 -25.94 -14.89 2.67
N LYS A 93 -27.17 -14.62 2.21
CA LYS A 93 -28.41 -15.14 2.82
C LYS A 93 -28.52 -16.67 2.71
N ILE A 94 -27.81 -17.31 1.76
CA ILE A 94 -27.86 -18.76 1.56
C ILE A 94 -26.77 -19.47 2.38
N THR A 95 -27.13 -19.84 3.62
CA THR A 95 -26.24 -20.58 4.52
C THR A 95 -25.71 -21.87 3.88
N GLY A 96 -24.37 -22.03 3.90
CA GLY A 96 -23.66 -23.19 3.35
C GLY A 96 -23.22 -23.06 1.89
N ALA A 97 -23.67 -22.04 1.13
CA ALA A 97 -23.23 -21.82 -0.24
C ALA A 97 -21.71 -21.55 -0.32
N ILE A 98 -21.18 -20.74 0.60
CA ILE A 98 -19.73 -20.46 0.67
C ILE A 98 -18.90 -21.72 0.90
N ASN A 99 -19.41 -22.70 1.65
CA ASN A 99 -18.68 -23.96 1.89
C ASN A 99 -18.56 -24.77 0.60
N VAL A 100 -19.53 -24.66 -0.32
CA VAL A 100 -19.43 -25.28 -1.65
C VAL A 100 -18.37 -24.58 -2.49
N ILE A 101 -18.37 -23.24 -2.53
CA ILE A 101 -17.32 -22.47 -3.21
C ILE A 101 -15.94 -22.86 -2.66
N VAL A 102 -15.76 -22.83 -1.34
CA VAL A 102 -14.50 -23.20 -0.69
C VAL A 102 -14.09 -24.64 -0.98
N LYS A 103 -15.04 -25.58 -1.07
CA LYS A 103 -14.74 -26.96 -1.48
C LYS A 103 -14.17 -27.04 -2.89
N GLU A 104 -14.75 -26.31 -3.86
CA GLU A 104 -14.21 -26.24 -5.21
C GLU A 104 -12.83 -25.55 -5.24
N PHE A 105 -12.58 -24.63 -4.30
CA PHE A 105 -11.30 -23.94 -4.18
C PHE A 105 -10.16 -24.87 -3.77
N ILE A 106 -10.43 -25.89 -2.96
CA ILE A 106 -9.41 -26.80 -2.41
C ILE A 106 -9.10 -27.97 -3.35
N GLY A 107 -10.03 -28.32 -4.25
CA GLY A 107 -9.90 -29.49 -5.13
C GLY A 107 -8.84 -29.34 -6.22
N HIS A 108 -8.39 -30.46 -6.80
CA HIS A 108 -7.41 -30.52 -7.90
C HIS A 108 -8.04 -30.27 -9.29
N SER A 109 -8.82 -29.20 -9.43
CA SER A 109 -9.55 -28.93 -10.66
C SER A 109 -9.11 -27.62 -11.32
N ASP A 110 -9.34 -27.52 -12.63
CA ASP A 110 -9.19 -26.29 -13.42
C ASP A 110 -10.06 -25.12 -12.91
N ARG A 111 -10.90 -25.37 -11.89
CA ARG A 111 -11.84 -24.42 -11.29
C ARG A 111 -11.25 -23.62 -10.13
N GLN A 112 -10.04 -23.94 -9.68
CA GLN A 112 -9.39 -23.22 -8.58
C GLN A 112 -9.34 -21.72 -8.86
N LEU A 113 -8.95 -21.34 -10.08
CA LEU A 113 -8.86 -19.94 -10.50
C LEU A 113 -10.23 -19.25 -10.55
N LEU A 114 -11.25 -19.89 -11.14
CA LEU A 114 -12.62 -19.35 -11.18
C LEU A 114 -13.19 -19.18 -9.77
N THR A 115 -12.90 -20.13 -8.89
CA THR A 115 -13.33 -20.08 -7.50
C THR A 115 -12.62 -18.98 -6.73
N ALA A 116 -11.32 -18.82 -6.94
CA ALA A 116 -10.54 -17.72 -6.39
C ALA A 116 -11.09 -16.37 -6.87
N GLN A 117 -11.48 -16.27 -8.14
CA GLN A 117 -12.09 -15.06 -8.70
C GLN A 117 -13.44 -14.75 -8.05
N ALA A 118 -14.28 -15.76 -7.84
CA ALA A 118 -15.54 -15.60 -7.12
C ALA A 118 -15.31 -15.15 -5.66
N LEU A 119 -14.32 -15.71 -4.96
CA LEU A 119 -13.95 -15.29 -3.60
C LEU A 119 -13.40 -13.85 -3.58
N CYS A 120 -12.57 -13.49 -4.55
CA CYS A 120 -12.03 -12.14 -4.71
C CYS A 120 -13.15 -11.12 -4.89
N ASN A 121 -14.10 -11.38 -5.79
CA ASN A 121 -15.23 -10.47 -6.02
C ASN A 121 -16.20 -10.46 -4.82
N LEU A 122 -16.41 -11.60 -4.15
CA LEU A 122 -17.21 -11.65 -2.93
C LEU A 122 -16.59 -10.82 -1.79
N SER A 123 -15.25 -10.74 -1.73
CA SER A 123 -14.52 -9.95 -0.73
C SER A 123 -14.58 -8.44 -0.94
N LEU A 124 -15.25 -7.96 -2.00
CA LEU A 124 -15.52 -6.53 -2.18
C LEU A 124 -16.53 -5.98 -1.16
N SER A 125 -17.34 -6.83 -0.52
CA SER A 125 -18.20 -6.43 0.60
C SER A 125 -17.54 -6.76 1.94
N ASP A 126 -17.37 -5.74 2.79
CA ASP A 126 -16.81 -5.86 4.14
C ASP A 126 -17.55 -6.90 5.01
N ALA A 127 -18.86 -7.08 4.78
CA ALA A 127 -19.69 -8.04 5.50
C ALA A 127 -19.25 -9.50 5.25
N CYS A 128 -18.59 -9.78 4.12
CA CYS A 128 -18.14 -11.10 3.73
C CYS A 128 -16.73 -11.43 4.25
N CYS A 129 -15.89 -10.42 4.47
CA CYS A 129 -14.45 -10.61 4.66
C CYS A 129 -14.11 -11.56 5.82
N SER A 130 -14.76 -11.41 6.98
CA SER A 130 -14.53 -12.32 8.12
C SER A 130 -14.91 -13.77 7.81
N LYS A 131 -15.98 -13.97 7.03
CA LYS A 131 -16.46 -15.30 6.66
C LYS A 131 -15.50 -15.95 5.68
N ILE A 132 -15.02 -15.18 4.69
CA ILE A 132 -14.00 -15.63 3.74
C ILE A 132 -12.71 -15.98 4.47
N ALA A 133 -12.20 -15.11 5.35
CA ALA A 133 -11.00 -15.40 6.14
C ALA A 133 -11.15 -16.68 6.98
N THR A 134 -12.33 -16.91 7.56
CA THR A 134 -12.62 -18.11 8.36
C THR A 134 -12.60 -19.39 7.51
N PHE A 135 -13.27 -19.41 6.35
CA PHE A 135 -13.42 -20.64 5.57
C PHE A 135 -12.34 -20.86 4.51
N ALA A 136 -11.78 -19.79 3.94
CA ALA A 136 -10.86 -19.83 2.82
C ALA A 136 -9.43 -19.38 3.18
N GLY A 137 -9.24 -18.69 4.31
CA GLY A 137 -7.99 -17.99 4.64
C GLY A 137 -6.74 -18.89 4.61
N ALA A 138 -6.78 -20.04 5.28
CA ALA A 138 -5.66 -20.98 5.27
C ALA A 138 -5.33 -21.51 3.86
N TYR A 139 -6.34 -21.68 3.01
CA TYR A 139 -6.15 -22.14 1.62
C TYR A 139 -5.56 -21.06 0.74
N LEU A 140 -5.96 -19.80 0.93
CA LEU A 140 -5.31 -18.65 0.27
C LEU A 140 -3.80 -18.67 0.55
N MET A 141 -3.41 -18.89 1.81
CA MET A 141 -1.99 -19.00 2.20
C MET A 141 -1.27 -20.17 1.53
N ILE A 142 -1.89 -21.35 1.49
CA ILE A 142 -1.33 -22.52 0.81
C ILE A 142 -1.02 -22.20 -0.66
N TYR A 143 -1.94 -21.52 -1.35
CA TYR A 143 -1.73 -21.17 -2.76
C TYR A 143 -0.63 -20.13 -2.98
N LEU A 144 -0.39 -19.22 -2.03
CA LEU A 144 0.74 -18.28 -2.13
C LEU A 144 2.10 -18.99 -2.21
N ARG A 145 2.21 -20.22 -1.68
CA ARG A 145 3.44 -21.02 -1.75
C ARG A 145 3.57 -21.84 -3.04
N ASN A 146 2.51 -21.95 -3.84
CA ASN A 146 2.52 -22.70 -5.09
C ASN A 146 2.88 -21.83 -6.29
N LEU A 147 4.18 -21.57 -6.47
CA LEU A 147 4.72 -20.66 -7.51
C LEU A 147 4.50 -21.13 -8.96
N THR A 148 3.85 -22.27 -9.20
CA THR A 148 3.58 -22.77 -10.56
C THR A 148 2.35 -22.13 -11.22
N GLN A 149 1.46 -21.51 -10.43
CA GLN A 149 0.20 -20.95 -10.91
C GLN A 149 0.11 -19.44 -10.61
N THR A 150 0.91 -18.63 -11.30
CA THR A 150 1.00 -17.18 -11.07
C THR A 150 -0.36 -16.48 -11.08
N SER A 151 -1.26 -16.81 -12.02
CA SER A 151 -2.60 -16.23 -12.08
C SER A 151 -3.43 -16.52 -10.82
N LEU A 152 -3.36 -17.75 -10.31
CA LEU A 152 -4.05 -18.12 -9.07
C LEU A 152 -3.47 -17.36 -7.87
N ILE A 153 -2.14 -17.27 -7.78
CA ILE A 153 -1.46 -16.52 -6.72
C ILE A 153 -1.91 -15.06 -6.73
N ARG A 154 -1.91 -14.40 -7.90
CA ARG A 154 -2.33 -13.00 -8.03
C ARG A 154 -3.75 -12.78 -7.51
N VAL A 155 -4.70 -13.62 -7.92
CA VAL A 155 -6.08 -13.53 -7.44
C VAL A 155 -6.17 -13.79 -5.93
N CYS A 156 -5.36 -14.71 -5.39
CA CYS A 156 -5.27 -14.93 -3.94
C CYS A 156 -4.72 -13.69 -3.22
N ILE A 157 -3.65 -13.05 -3.72
CA ILE A 157 -3.09 -11.82 -3.15
C ILE A 157 -4.15 -10.70 -3.17
N TRP A 158 -4.85 -10.49 -4.29
CA TRP A 158 -5.91 -9.48 -4.37
C TRP A 158 -7.07 -9.76 -3.41
N THR A 159 -7.44 -11.04 -3.25
CA THR A 159 -8.43 -11.44 -2.25
C THR A 159 -7.93 -11.05 -0.86
N LEU A 160 -6.68 -11.37 -0.52
CA LEU A 160 -6.09 -11.03 0.77
C LEU A 160 -6.01 -9.52 0.99
N GLN A 161 -5.61 -8.73 -0.02
CA GLN A 161 -5.59 -7.27 0.06
C GLN A 161 -6.99 -6.72 0.39
N ASN A 162 -8.07 -7.27 -0.19
CA ASN A 162 -9.44 -6.90 0.18
C ASN A 162 -9.76 -7.26 1.64
N LEU A 163 -9.45 -8.48 2.06
CA LEU A 163 -9.71 -8.94 3.42
C LEU A 163 -8.97 -8.08 4.46
N VAL A 164 -7.69 -7.76 4.19
CA VAL A 164 -6.85 -6.90 5.04
C VAL A 164 -7.32 -5.46 5.01
N SER A 165 -7.83 -4.96 3.88
CA SER A 165 -8.32 -3.58 3.76
C SER A 165 -9.71 -3.37 4.37
N SER A 166 -10.48 -4.45 4.57
CA SER A 166 -11.86 -4.35 5.06
C SER A 166 -11.97 -3.60 6.39
N ASN A 167 -13.04 -2.83 6.60
CA ASN A 167 -13.21 -2.10 7.87
C ASN A 167 -13.34 -3.05 9.09
N ASN A 168 -13.59 -4.32 8.84
CA ASN A 168 -13.68 -5.36 9.85
C ASN A 168 -12.31 -5.96 10.19
N HIS A 169 -11.75 -5.55 11.33
CA HIS A 169 -10.46 -6.05 11.84
C HIS A 169 -10.39 -7.57 12.07
N LYS A 170 -11.53 -8.23 12.30
CA LYS A 170 -11.58 -9.68 12.56
C LYS A 170 -11.03 -10.51 11.39
N ALA A 171 -11.23 -10.07 10.15
CA ALA A 171 -10.70 -10.78 8.99
C ALA A 171 -9.17 -10.80 9.02
N LEU A 172 -8.55 -9.65 9.28
CA LEU A 172 -7.10 -9.52 9.42
C LEU A 172 -6.57 -10.34 10.61
N ASP A 173 -7.24 -10.31 11.75
CA ASP A 173 -6.81 -11.09 12.93
C ASP A 173 -6.76 -12.60 12.63
N ILE A 174 -7.80 -13.11 11.95
CA ILE A 174 -7.84 -14.50 11.50
C ILE A 174 -6.67 -14.78 10.54
N LEU A 175 -6.45 -13.92 9.54
CA LEU A 175 -5.38 -14.13 8.57
C LEU A 175 -3.99 -14.06 9.20
N MET A 176 -3.75 -13.16 10.16
CA MET A 176 -2.50 -13.10 10.92
C MET A 176 -2.26 -14.39 11.69
N SER A 177 -3.30 -14.96 12.31
CA SER A 177 -3.21 -16.26 12.99
C SER A 177 -2.96 -17.44 12.03
N GLN A 178 -3.18 -17.23 10.73
CA GLN A 178 -2.94 -18.19 9.65
C GLN A 178 -1.64 -17.87 8.87
N GLU A 179 -0.68 -17.19 9.49
CA GLU A 179 0.64 -16.89 8.93
C GLU A 179 0.64 -15.94 7.71
N LEU A 180 -0.33 -15.01 7.62
CA LEU A 180 -0.38 -14.01 6.53
C LEU A 180 0.95 -13.29 6.32
N LEU A 181 1.57 -12.81 7.40
CA LEU A 181 2.83 -12.07 7.32
C LEU A 181 3.94 -12.94 6.70
N GLN A 182 4.11 -14.17 7.19
CA GLN A 182 5.19 -15.05 6.73
C GLN A 182 5.03 -15.46 5.26
N ASN A 183 3.79 -15.72 4.83
CA ASN A 183 3.52 -16.01 3.42
C ASN A 183 3.71 -14.77 2.53
N THR A 184 3.41 -13.57 3.02
CA THR A 184 3.68 -12.32 2.30
C THR A 184 5.19 -12.07 2.17
N LEU A 185 5.95 -12.26 3.25
CA LEU A 185 7.41 -12.14 3.23
C LEU A 185 8.07 -13.16 2.30
N TYR A 186 7.57 -14.40 2.25
CA TYR A 186 8.01 -15.40 1.27
C TYR A 186 7.88 -14.88 -0.17
N LEU A 187 6.74 -14.27 -0.51
CA LEU A 187 6.51 -13.70 -1.84
C LEU A 187 7.40 -12.49 -2.14
N THR A 188 7.84 -11.70 -1.14
CA THR A 188 8.82 -10.63 -1.41
C THR A 188 10.17 -11.15 -1.92
N ASN A 189 10.45 -12.44 -1.72
CA ASN A 189 11.70 -13.10 -2.11
C ASN A 189 11.59 -13.99 -3.37
N THR A 190 10.44 -13.99 -4.07
CA THR A 190 10.28 -14.74 -5.34
C THR A 190 11.20 -14.23 -6.46
N GLY A 191 11.30 -14.93 -7.59
CA GLY A 191 11.95 -14.40 -8.80
C GLY A 191 11.04 -13.48 -9.62
N ASP A 192 9.72 -13.57 -9.41
CA ASP A 192 8.71 -12.87 -10.19
C ASP A 192 8.50 -11.43 -9.68
N VAL A 193 8.83 -10.45 -10.52
CA VAL A 193 8.79 -9.01 -10.17
C VAL A 193 7.36 -8.53 -9.93
N GLU A 194 6.38 -9.02 -10.70
CA GLU A 194 4.98 -8.62 -10.54
C GLU A 194 4.42 -9.16 -9.21
N LEU A 195 4.72 -10.42 -8.88
CA LEU A 195 4.31 -10.99 -7.59
C LEU A 195 4.98 -10.29 -6.40
N LYS A 196 6.24 -9.88 -6.52
CA LYS A 196 6.88 -9.05 -5.48
C LYS A 196 6.15 -7.74 -5.28
N HIS A 197 5.81 -7.04 -6.36
CA HIS A 197 5.10 -5.77 -6.27
C HIS A 197 3.76 -5.93 -5.55
N GLU A 198 2.97 -6.94 -5.93
CA GLU A 198 1.69 -7.26 -5.28
C GLU A 198 1.86 -7.66 -3.80
N ALA A 199 2.94 -8.37 -3.46
CA ALA A 199 3.28 -8.70 -2.08
C ALA A 199 3.69 -7.46 -1.27
N ILE A 200 4.41 -6.50 -1.86
CA ILE A 200 4.75 -5.23 -1.21
C ILE A 200 3.49 -4.40 -0.92
N GLN A 201 2.52 -4.36 -1.83
CA GLN A 201 1.23 -3.72 -1.58
C GLN A 201 0.47 -4.39 -0.42
N LEU A 202 0.45 -5.73 -0.39
CA LEU A 202 -0.16 -6.47 0.72
C LEU A 202 0.59 -6.19 2.04
N LEU A 203 1.91 -6.09 1.99
CA LEU A 203 2.75 -5.78 3.14
C LEU A 203 2.50 -4.37 3.68
N ASP A 204 2.30 -3.38 2.79
CA ASP A 204 1.92 -2.01 3.21
C ASP A 204 0.62 -2.01 4.02
N LEU A 205 -0.38 -2.76 3.56
CA LEU A 205 -1.65 -2.89 4.27
C LEU A 205 -1.50 -3.57 5.64
N ILE A 206 -0.63 -4.59 5.74
CA ILE A 206 -0.31 -5.24 7.02
C ILE A 206 0.40 -4.25 7.95
N VAL A 207 1.43 -3.55 7.46
CA VAL A 207 2.17 -2.53 8.24
C VAL A 207 1.20 -1.46 8.74
N GLU A 208 0.34 -0.92 7.88
CA GLU A 208 -0.63 0.11 8.25
C GLU A 208 -1.48 -0.27 9.47
N ARG A 209 -1.88 -1.54 9.55
CA ARG A 209 -2.87 -2.00 10.52
C ARG A 209 -2.30 -2.76 11.69
N LYS A 210 -1.09 -3.32 11.57
CA LYS A 210 -0.50 -4.23 12.55
C LYS A 210 0.90 -3.86 12.99
N TRP A 211 1.54 -2.82 12.43
CA TRP A 211 2.92 -2.45 12.77
C TRP A 211 3.19 -2.38 14.27
N THR A 212 2.31 -1.73 15.04
CA THR A 212 2.49 -1.57 16.49
C THR A 212 2.39 -2.91 17.25
N SER A 213 1.66 -3.88 16.72
CA SER A 213 1.49 -5.21 17.31
C SER A 213 2.51 -6.25 16.87
N LEU A 214 3.32 -5.97 15.84
CA LEU A 214 4.36 -6.90 15.38
C LEU A 214 5.51 -6.98 16.38
N GLY A 215 6.07 -8.18 16.54
CA GLY A 215 7.29 -8.43 17.29
C GLY A 215 8.51 -7.79 16.63
N ILE A 216 9.62 -7.68 17.39
CA ILE A 216 10.86 -7.07 16.89
C ILE A 216 11.41 -7.87 15.69
N ASP A 217 11.48 -9.19 15.81
CA ASP A 217 11.99 -10.05 14.72
C ASP A 217 11.12 -9.95 13.45
N GLU A 218 9.80 -9.81 13.61
CA GLU A 218 8.88 -9.61 12.50
C GLU A 218 9.11 -8.26 11.82
N LYS A 219 9.26 -7.18 12.61
CA LYS A 219 9.56 -5.84 12.09
C LYS A 219 10.87 -5.82 11.33
N ASP A 220 11.90 -6.49 11.84
CA ASP A 220 13.20 -6.60 11.18
C ASP A 220 13.09 -7.32 9.83
N GLN A 221 12.33 -8.41 9.76
CA GLN A 221 12.09 -9.13 8.50
C GLN A 221 11.33 -8.24 7.50
N VAL A 222 10.31 -7.51 7.95
CA VAL A 222 9.55 -6.57 7.13
C VAL A 222 10.46 -5.48 6.57
N ILE A 223 11.25 -4.81 7.42
CA ILE A 223 12.17 -3.75 7.00
C ILE A 223 13.18 -4.29 5.99
N LYS A 224 13.81 -5.45 6.27
CA LYS A 224 14.79 -6.07 5.36
C LYS A 224 14.19 -6.37 3.98
N SER A 225 12.98 -6.94 3.95
CA SER A 225 12.27 -7.22 2.70
C SER A 225 11.97 -5.94 1.91
N ILE A 226 11.45 -4.90 2.56
CA ILE A 226 11.11 -3.64 1.89
C ILE A 226 12.37 -2.92 1.39
N VAL A 227 13.42 -2.81 2.21
CA VAL A 227 14.68 -2.17 1.83
C VAL A 227 15.33 -2.88 0.64
N SER A 228 15.35 -4.21 0.65
CA SER A 228 15.83 -5.02 -0.49
C SER A 228 15.05 -4.71 -1.78
N TYR A 229 13.72 -4.60 -1.68
CA TYR A 229 12.87 -4.24 -2.81
C TYR A 229 13.12 -2.80 -3.30
N VAL A 230 13.18 -1.83 -2.39
CA VAL A 230 13.45 -0.41 -2.71
C VAL A 230 14.81 -0.24 -3.39
N ASN A 231 15.83 -0.98 -2.97
CA ASN A 231 17.16 -0.94 -3.61
C ASN A 231 17.13 -1.37 -5.08
N SER A 232 16.20 -2.25 -5.46
CA SER A 232 16.02 -2.69 -6.86
C SER A 232 14.97 -1.88 -7.62
N HIS A 233 14.02 -1.27 -6.91
CA HIS A 233 12.90 -0.50 -7.48
C HIS A 233 12.77 0.86 -6.76
N PRO A 234 13.76 1.75 -6.91
CA PRO A 234 13.90 2.97 -6.11
C PRO A 234 12.74 3.96 -6.24
N LEU A 235 11.97 3.85 -7.33
CA LEU A 235 10.88 4.75 -7.68
C LEU A 235 9.49 4.16 -7.41
N ASP A 236 9.39 2.94 -6.88
CA ASP A 236 8.09 2.34 -6.54
C ASP A 236 7.50 3.02 -5.30
N TYR A 237 6.49 3.87 -5.52
CA TYR A 237 5.89 4.63 -4.42
C TYR A 237 5.19 3.75 -3.37
N ASN A 238 4.68 2.56 -3.73
CA ASN A 238 4.05 1.66 -2.76
C ASN A 238 5.11 1.11 -1.80
N ALA A 239 6.28 0.75 -2.31
CA ALA A 239 7.40 0.31 -1.50
C ALA A 239 7.92 1.43 -0.59
N LEU A 240 8.06 2.66 -1.12
CA LEU A 240 8.49 3.83 -0.35
C LEU A 240 7.47 4.20 0.74
N GLN A 241 6.17 4.13 0.44
CA GLN A 241 5.10 4.34 1.41
C GLN A 241 5.17 3.33 2.55
N CYS A 242 5.33 2.04 2.21
CA CYS A 242 5.46 0.96 3.17
C CYS A 242 6.68 1.19 4.08
N LEU A 243 7.82 1.54 3.47
CA LEU A 243 9.06 1.85 4.20
C LEU A 243 8.87 3.02 5.16
N TYR A 244 8.28 4.13 4.71
CA TYR A 244 8.01 5.30 5.54
C TYR A 244 7.17 4.97 6.78
N ARG A 245 6.15 4.12 6.62
CA ARG A 245 5.23 3.72 7.72
C ARG A 245 5.89 2.91 8.81
N THR A 246 7.04 2.30 8.54
CA THR A 246 7.79 1.55 9.55
C THR A 246 8.40 2.46 10.63
N GLY A 247 8.49 3.78 10.39
CA GLY A 247 9.15 4.72 11.32
C GLY A 247 10.68 4.58 11.37
N LEU A 248 11.24 3.66 10.56
CA LEU A 248 12.65 3.36 10.32
C LEU A 248 13.49 3.11 11.57
N TYR A 249 13.73 1.83 11.85
CA TYR A 249 14.82 1.32 12.68
C TYR A 249 15.81 0.60 11.73
N ILE A 250 16.72 1.36 11.11
CA ILE A 250 17.71 0.85 10.14
C ILE A 250 19.11 1.27 10.62
N GLU A 251 20.06 0.35 10.62
CA GLU A 251 21.43 0.58 11.08
C GLU A 251 22.47 0.31 9.96
N GLY A 252 23.64 0.93 10.09
CA GLY A 252 24.85 0.61 9.32
C GLY A 252 24.77 0.94 7.82
N GLU A 253 25.39 0.11 6.99
CA GLU A 253 25.56 0.33 5.53
C GLU A 253 24.23 0.47 4.78
N SER A 254 23.17 -0.20 5.27
CA SER A 254 21.82 -0.10 4.67
C SER A 254 21.25 1.32 4.78
N LEU A 255 21.59 2.05 5.84
CA LEU A 255 21.16 3.42 6.07
C LEU A 255 21.81 4.38 5.06
N THR A 256 23.13 4.30 4.88
CA THR A 256 23.88 5.09 3.89
C THR A 256 23.36 4.87 2.47
N ASN A 257 23.11 3.61 2.09
CA ASN A 257 22.56 3.28 0.77
C ASN A 257 21.16 3.88 0.59
N LEU A 258 20.31 3.82 1.62
CA LEU A 258 18.98 4.40 1.56
C LEU A 258 19.03 5.93 1.45
N VAL A 259 19.93 6.60 2.19
CA VAL A 259 20.15 8.05 2.07
C VAL A 259 20.56 8.43 0.65
N ASN A 260 21.53 7.72 0.06
CA ASN A 260 21.97 7.97 -1.32
C ASN A 260 20.81 7.79 -2.32
N LEU A 261 20.03 6.73 -2.16
CA LEU A 261 18.92 6.40 -3.06
C LEU A 261 17.79 7.44 -2.95
N MET A 262 17.36 7.78 -1.73
CA MET A 262 16.33 8.81 -1.52
C MET A 262 16.81 10.19 -1.97
N SER A 263 18.08 10.52 -1.74
CA SER A 263 18.69 11.78 -2.22
C SER A 263 18.69 11.85 -3.73
N GLY A 264 19.03 10.74 -4.39
CA GLY A 264 18.93 10.58 -5.84
C GLY A 264 17.51 10.79 -6.35
N ASN A 265 16.50 10.26 -5.66
CA ASN A 265 15.10 10.48 -6.01
C ASN A 265 14.71 11.97 -5.86
N VAL A 266 15.10 12.62 -4.77
CA VAL A 266 14.80 14.06 -4.56
C VAL A 266 15.48 14.95 -5.60
N ILE A 267 16.68 14.59 -6.04
CA ILE A 267 17.45 15.35 -7.04
C ILE A 267 16.96 15.12 -8.47
N ASN A 268 16.70 13.86 -8.83
CA ASN A 268 16.48 13.46 -10.22
C ASN A 268 15.02 13.37 -10.63
N LEU A 269 14.07 13.40 -9.70
CA LEU A 269 12.65 13.41 -10.02
C LEU A 269 12.21 14.87 -10.20
N PRO A 270 12.11 15.39 -11.43
CA PRO A 270 11.40 16.65 -11.64
C PRO A 270 9.96 16.46 -11.16
N PHE A 271 9.30 17.57 -10.80
CA PHE A 271 7.89 17.64 -10.38
C PHE A 271 6.89 17.25 -11.50
N SER A 272 7.15 16.16 -12.23
CA SER A 272 6.21 15.55 -13.15
C SER A 272 5.13 14.81 -12.37
N HIS A 273 3.90 14.79 -12.90
CA HIS A 273 2.78 14.10 -12.27
C HIS A 273 3.06 12.61 -12.00
N ASP A 274 3.89 11.98 -12.81
CA ASP A 274 4.14 10.54 -12.72
C ASP A 274 5.00 10.14 -11.50
N ASN A 275 5.82 11.05 -10.97
CA ASN A 275 6.78 10.76 -9.91
C ASN A 275 6.50 11.48 -8.58
N GLU A 276 5.38 12.21 -8.51
CA GLU A 276 5.01 13.05 -7.36
C GLU A 276 5.01 12.25 -6.04
N LYS A 277 4.45 11.03 -6.04
CA LYS A 277 4.38 10.19 -4.84
C LYS A 277 5.75 9.66 -4.40
N SER A 278 6.59 9.27 -5.36
CA SER A 278 7.92 8.75 -5.07
C SER A 278 8.82 9.85 -4.51
N PHE A 279 8.72 11.07 -5.06
CA PHE A 279 9.35 12.26 -4.49
C PHE A 279 8.85 12.54 -3.07
N TYR A 280 7.53 12.56 -2.87
CA TYR A 280 6.90 12.79 -1.57
C TYR A 280 7.44 11.84 -0.50
N PHE A 281 7.42 10.53 -0.74
CA PHE A 281 7.90 9.56 0.23
C PHE A 281 9.41 9.59 0.40
N SER A 282 10.18 9.92 -0.64
CA SER A 282 11.64 10.07 -0.52
C SER A 282 12.03 11.21 0.43
N VAL A 283 11.35 12.36 0.34
CA VAL A 283 11.53 13.48 1.29
C VAL A 283 11.14 13.06 2.70
N LYS A 284 10.00 12.38 2.88
CA LYS A 284 9.54 11.91 4.19
C LYS A 284 10.52 10.91 4.82
N ILE A 285 11.07 9.99 4.03
CA ILE A 285 12.06 9.02 4.48
C ILE A 285 13.34 9.76 4.92
N LEU A 286 13.91 10.64 4.08
CA LEU A 286 15.09 11.43 4.46
C LEU A 286 14.88 12.24 5.73
N SER A 287 13.69 12.84 5.91
CA SER A 287 13.33 13.56 7.13
C SER A 287 13.37 12.68 8.37
N ASN A 288 12.86 11.46 8.28
CA ASN A 288 12.99 10.51 9.40
C ASN A 288 14.45 10.11 9.61
N LEU A 289 15.21 9.84 8.54
CA LEU A 289 16.62 9.43 8.65
C LEU A 289 17.48 10.52 9.29
N PHE A 290 17.34 11.79 8.90
CA PHE A 290 18.11 12.89 9.48
C PHE A 290 17.70 13.22 10.92
N LYS A 291 16.45 12.94 11.31
CA LYS A 291 16.02 13.05 12.71
C LYS A 291 16.62 11.94 13.58
N LEU A 292 16.76 10.74 13.03
CA LEU A 292 17.36 9.60 13.72
C LEU A 292 18.87 9.75 13.83
N ASP A 293 19.53 10.12 12.73
CA ASP A 293 20.98 10.32 12.69
C ASP A 293 21.38 11.48 11.76
N PRO A 294 21.60 12.69 12.33
CA PRO A 294 22.05 13.86 11.58
C PRO A 294 23.39 13.69 10.86
N HIS A 295 24.22 12.70 11.21
CA HIS A 295 25.53 12.47 10.56
C HIS A 295 25.42 12.06 9.09
N HIS A 296 24.22 11.71 8.62
CA HIS A 296 23.96 11.40 7.22
C HIS A 296 23.61 12.63 6.37
N LEU A 297 23.36 13.80 6.98
CA LEU A 297 23.09 15.05 6.26
C LEU A 297 24.22 15.43 5.28
N PRO A 298 25.52 15.31 5.61
CA PRO A 298 26.62 15.48 4.67
C PRO A 298 26.44 14.78 3.33
N LEU A 299 26.00 13.53 3.34
CA LEU A 299 25.87 12.73 2.11
C LEU A 299 24.85 13.36 1.15
N PHE A 300 23.73 13.81 1.68
CA PHE A 300 22.71 14.52 0.89
C PHE A 300 23.26 15.85 0.35
N LEU A 301 23.99 16.60 1.17
CA LEU A 301 24.60 17.88 0.76
C LEU A 301 25.67 17.72 -0.31
N GLU A 302 26.53 16.71 -0.19
CA GLU A 302 27.52 16.36 -1.22
C GLU A 302 26.84 16.02 -2.54
N MET A 303 25.72 15.29 -2.50
CA MET A 303 24.95 14.99 -3.70
C MET A 303 24.32 16.24 -4.32
N LEU A 304 23.78 17.16 -3.53
CA LEU A 304 23.26 18.43 -4.04
C LEU A 304 24.37 19.27 -4.70
N LEU A 305 25.52 19.42 -4.02
CA LEU A 305 26.69 20.12 -4.56
C LEU A 305 27.17 19.51 -5.87
N LYS A 306 27.36 18.19 -5.89
CA LYS A 306 27.86 17.45 -7.06
C LYS A 306 26.96 17.62 -8.28
N ASN A 307 25.65 17.70 -8.06
CA ASN A 307 24.67 17.89 -9.13
C ASN A 307 24.30 19.37 -9.38
N ASN A 308 24.97 20.32 -8.70
CA ASN A 308 24.71 21.76 -8.81
C ASN A 308 23.23 22.12 -8.54
N ILE A 309 22.63 21.47 -7.53
CA ILE A 309 21.23 21.61 -7.15
C ILE A 309 21.09 22.49 -5.90
N LYS A 310 20.20 23.48 -6.02
CA LYS A 310 19.79 24.35 -4.92
C LYS A 310 18.53 23.82 -4.25
N LEU A 311 18.60 23.57 -2.95
CA LEU A 311 17.47 23.15 -2.12
C LEU A 311 16.41 24.26 -2.07
N SER A 312 16.80 25.53 -2.10
CA SER A 312 15.87 26.66 -2.23
C SER A 312 14.98 26.53 -3.47
N ASN A 313 15.53 26.10 -4.61
CA ASN A 313 14.75 25.84 -5.82
C ASN A 313 13.76 24.69 -5.61
N ILE A 314 14.19 23.57 -5.00
CA ILE A 314 13.31 22.43 -4.70
C ILE A 314 12.14 22.88 -3.81
N ILE A 315 12.43 23.65 -2.75
CA ILE A 315 11.41 24.17 -1.84
C ILE A 315 10.44 25.10 -2.57
N ASN A 316 10.95 26.03 -3.36
CA ASN A 316 10.14 26.99 -4.11
C ASN A 316 9.23 26.31 -5.12
N GLU A 317 9.71 25.27 -5.81
CA GLU A 317 8.87 24.48 -6.72
C GLU A 317 7.82 23.66 -5.97
N ALA A 318 8.18 23.02 -4.85
CA ALA A 318 7.23 22.29 -4.02
C ALA A 318 6.11 23.20 -3.49
N LEU A 319 6.43 24.45 -3.12
CA LEU A 319 5.48 25.47 -2.67
C LEU A 319 4.45 25.86 -3.75
N LYS A 320 4.79 25.72 -5.04
CA LYS A 320 3.87 25.99 -6.16
C LYS A 320 2.84 24.88 -6.37
N VAL A 321 3.06 23.70 -5.80
CA VAL A 321 2.20 22.53 -5.98
C VAL A 321 1.40 22.28 -4.70
N PRO A 322 0.09 22.59 -4.64
CA PRO A 322 -0.70 22.50 -3.40
C PRO A 322 -0.66 21.14 -2.71
N LYS A 323 -0.56 20.05 -3.49
CA LYS A 323 -0.47 18.67 -2.97
C LYS A 323 0.83 18.41 -2.19
N LEU A 324 1.90 19.12 -2.51
CA LEU A 324 3.21 18.98 -1.88
C LEU A 324 3.41 19.92 -0.68
N PHE A 325 2.43 20.73 -0.31
CA PHE A 325 2.52 21.60 0.86
C PHE A 325 2.87 20.82 2.16
N ASN A 326 2.39 19.58 2.26
CA ASN A 326 2.64 18.70 3.40
C ASN A 326 4.10 18.20 3.52
N ILE A 327 4.91 18.30 2.46
CA ILE A 327 6.36 17.99 2.52
C ILE A 327 7.22 19.25 2.59
N THR A 328 6.66 20.44 2.35
CA THR A 328 7.39 21.70 2.50
C THR A 328 7.94 21.85 3.91
N ASN A 329 7.18 21.44 4.94
CA ASN A 329 7.67 21.44 6.32
C ASN A 329 8.92 20.57 6.51
N ASP A 330 9.00 19.41 5.85
CA ASP A 330 10.18 18.54 5.92
C ASP A 330 11.37 19.15 5.17
N LEU A 331 11.13 19.77 4.01
CA LEU A 331 12.18 20.46 3.27
C LEU A 331 12.69 21.71 4.00
N ILE A 332 11.81 22.46 4.66
CA ILE A 332 12.19 23.58 5.54
C ILE A 332 12.98 23.05 6.74
N HIS A 333 12.60 21.91 7.30
CA HIS A 333 13.38 21.25 8.34
C HIS A 333 14.80 20.90 7.83
N PHE A 334 14.96 20.46 6.57
CA PHE A 334 16.30 20.26 5.99
C PHE A 334 17.09 21.57 5.97
N ALA A 335 16.49 22.66 5.50
CA ALA A 335 17.14 23.97 5.52
C ALA A 335 17.57 24.39 6.93
N GLY A 336 16.72 24.15 7.94
CA GLY A 336 17.05 24.38 9.35
C GLY A 336 18.27 23.57 9.80
N LEU A 337 18.28 22.26 9.53
CA LEU A 337 19.41 21.39 9.87
C LEU A 337 20.72 21.84 9.21
N ILE A 338 20.66 22.29 7.96
CA ILE A 338 21.82 22.79 7.21
C ILE A 338 22.35 24.08 7.83
N LEU A 339 21.46 25.02 8.15
CA LEU A 339 21.82 26.31 8.76
C LEU A 339 22.46 26.17 10.14
N THR A 340 22.08 25.13 10.89
CA THR A 340 22.64 24.84 12.22
C THR A 340 23.84 23.89 12.18
N SER A 341 24.20 23.34 11.01
CA SER A 341 25.30 22.38 10.91
C SER A 341 26.65 23.08 10.85
N GLU A 342 27.56 22.68 11.74
CA GLU A 342 28.95 23.16 11.77
C GLU A 342 29.87 22.38 10.82
N GLN A 343 29.34 21.41 10.08
CA GLN A 343 30.14 20.56 9.20
C GLN A 343 30.64 21.35 7.98
N PRO A 344 31.89 21.14 7.52
CA PRO A 344 32.46 21.90 6.40
C PRO A 344 31.65 21.84 5.11
N VAL A 345 30.99 20.70 4.85
CA VAL A 345 30.11 20.53 3.68
C VAL A 345 28.86 21.41 3.76
N ALA A 346 28.30 21.63 4.95
CA ALA A 346 27.14 22.50 5.14
C ALA A 346 27.51 23.96 4.88
N LEU A 347 28.65 24.42 5.39
CA LEU A 347 29.17 25.76 5.09
C LEU A 347 29.44 25.96 3.60
N SER A 348 30.03 24.94 2.95
CA SER A 348 30.26 24.94 1.50
C SER A 348 28.95 24.97 0.71
N TYR A 349 27.93 24.25 1.18
CA TYR A 349 26.60 24.25 0.58
C TYR A 349 25.88 25.58 0.76
N LEU A 350 25.95 26.21 1.92
CA LEU A 350 25.36 27.54 2.17
C LEU A 350 26.01 28.63 1.32
N ALA A 351 27.29 28.50 0.99
CA ALA A 351 27.95 29.37 0.02
C ALA A 351 27.46 29.15 -1.43
N HIS A 352 27.00 27.94 -1.75
CA HIS A 352 26.44 27.58 -3.05
C HIS A 352 24.95 27.96 -3.19
N ASP A 353 24.17 27.71 -2.14
CA ASP A 353 22.75 28.02 -2.05
C ASP A 353 22.48 28.91 -0.83
N ASP A 354 22.33 30.21 -1.09
CA ASP A 354 21.88 31.18 -0.09
C ASP A 354 20.40 30.95 0.24
N LEU A 355 20.14 29.94 1.10
CA LEU A 355 18.80 29.52 1.48
C LEU A 355 17.96 30.68 2.03
N VAL A 356 18.58 31.58 2.79
CA VAL A 356 17.89 32.70 3.43
C VAL A 356 17.33 33.66 2.38
N ASN A 357 18.14 34.03 1.38
CA ASN A 357 17.72 35.00 0.37
C ASN A 357 16.97 34.37 -0.82
N ASN A 358 17.19 33.08 -1.11
CA ASN A 358 16.60 32.40 -2.26
C ASN A 358 15.24 31.76 -1.97
N LEU A 359 14.88 31.54 -0.70
CA LEU A 359 13.57 30.97 -0.34
C LEU A 359 12.44 31.99 -0.58
N GLN A 360 11.56 31.65 -1.52
CA GLN A 360 10.35 32.40 -1.84
C GLN A 360 9.19 31.87 -1.00
N ILE A 361 9.25 32.10 0.31
CA ILE A 361 8.12 31.78 1.18
C ILE A 361 6.97 32.73 0.78
N PRO A 362 5.82 32.20 0.31
CA PRO A 362 4.66 33.05 0.05
C PRO A 362 4.37 33.79 1.34
N LYS A 363 4.20 35.12 1.29
CA LYS A 363 3.72 35.88 2.44
C LYS A 363 2.35 35.30 2.81
N MET A 364 2.31 34.37 3.75
CA MET A 364 1.06 33.80 4.26
C MET A 364 0.35 34.93 4.99
N PHE A 365 -0.65 35.49 4.31
CA PHE A 365 -1.66 36.39 4.84
C PHE A 365 -1.12 37.59 5.65
N ALA A 366 -1.20 38.77 5.05
CA ALA A 366 -1.69 39.91 5.82
C ALA A 366 -3.07 39.48 6.35
N PHE A 367 -3.13 39.06 7.62
CA PHE A 367 -4.36 38.82 8.34
C PHE A 367 -5.05 40.15 8.66
#